data_AF-A0A9E1DYG2-F1
#
_entry.id   AF-A0A9E1DYG2-F1
#
_cell.length_a   1.000
_cell.length_b   1.000
_cell.length_c   1.000
_cell.angle_alpha   90.00
_cell.angle_beta   90.00
_cell.angle_gamma   90.00
#
_symmetry.space_group_name_H-M   'P 1'
#
loop_
_entity.id
_entity.type
_entity.pdbx_description
1 polymer ?
#
loop_
_entity_poly.entity_id
_entity_poly.type
_entity_poly.pdbx_seq_one_letter_code
_entity_poly.pdbx_strand_id
1 'polypeptide(L)' 'EIKTLETEFGPVKIKVGYLDGEPVNYSPEFESCQRLAEENDTPVKDVYLKALTSAKERL' A
#
# COMPACT_ATOMS: atom_id res chain seq x y z
N GLU A 1 6.00 -4.21 -10.72
CA GLU A 1 6.07 -5.35 -9.78
C GLU A 1 4.95 -5.25 -8.75
N ILE A 2 4.51 -6.37 -8.14
CA ILE A 2 3.63 -6.33 -6.97
C ILE A 2 4.45 -6.79 -5.77
N LYS A 3 4.48 -5.95 -4.72
CA LYS A 3 5.11 -6.26 -3.43
C LYS A 3 4.05 -6.26 -2.33
N THR A 4 4.19 -7.13 -1.33
CA THR A 4 3.38 -7.08 -0.12
C THR A 4 4.16 -6.35 0.96
N LEU A 5 3.55 -5.35 1.59
CA LEU A 5 4.16 -4.54 2.63
C LEU A 5 3.33 -4.63 3.92
N GLU A 6 3.98 -4.92 5.04
CA GLU A 6 3.37 -4.88 6.37
C GLU A 6 3.15 -3.42 6.80
N THR A 7 1.90 -3.10 7.11
CA THR A 7 1.47 -1.81 7.67
C THR A 7 0.92 -1.99 9.07
N GLU A 8 0.63 -0.89 9.77
CA GLU A 8 -0.02 -0.96 11.09
C GLU A 8 -1.41 -1.62 11.06
N PHE A 9 -2.07 -1.63 9.90
CA PHE A 9 -3.37 -2.25 9.70
C PHE A 9 -3.27 -3.71 9.23
N GLY A 10 -2.09 -4.16 8.81
CA GLY A 10 -1.85 -5.48 8.22
C GLY A 10 -1.16 -5.43 6.84
N PRO A 11 -1.05 -6.59 6.16
CA PRO A 11 -0.36 -6.70 4.88
C PRO A 11 -1.17 -6.06 3.75
N VAL A 12 -0.53 -5.16 3.00
CA VAL A 12 -1.10 -4.50 1.82
C VAL A 12 -0.28 -4.83 0.59
N LYS A 13 -0.94 -5.28 -0.49
CA LYS A 13 -0.27 -5.40 -1.80
C LYS A 13 -0.09 -4.01 -2.42
N ILE A 14 1.07 -3.79 -3.02
CA ILE A 14 1.45 -2.51 -3.61
C ILE A 14 2.02 -2.76 -5.00
N LYS A 15 1.43 -2.11 -5.99
CA LYS A 15 1.97 -2.08 -7.35
C LYS A 15 3.08 -1.03 -7.40
N VAL A 16 4.30 -1.48 -7.69
CA VAL A 16 5.47 -0.62 -7.92
C VAL A 16 5.67 -0.47 -9.43
N GLY A 17 5.62 0.78 -9.90
CA GLY A 17 5.92 1.17 -11.27
C GLY A 17 7.38 1.59 -11.39
N TYR A 18 8.07 1.07 -12.40
CA TYR A 18 9.48 1.35 -12.65
C TYR A 18 9.66 2.09 -13.97
N LEU A 19 10.64 3.00 -14.00
CA LEU A 19 11.14 3.68 -15.19
C LEU A 19 12.66 3.58 -15.17
N ASP A 20 13.25 3.04 -16.23
CA ASP A 20 14.71 2.83 -16.33
C ASP A 20 15.32 2.05 -15.16
N GLY A 21 14.55 1.12 -14.58
CA GLY A 21 14.95 0.31 -13.43
C GLY A 21 14.69 0.97 -12.06
N GLU A 22 14.37 2.26 -12.04
CA GLU A 22 14.10 3.01 -10.81
C GLU A 22 12.60 3.03 -10.47
N PRO A 23 12.21 2.85 -9.19
CA PRO A 23 10.82 2.96 -8.79
C PRO A 23 10.35 4.42 -8.86
N VAL A 24 9.31 4.68 -9.66
CA VAL A 24 8.75 6.03 -9.86
C VAL A 24 7.32 6.17 -9.35
N ASN A 25 6.66 5.06 -9.04
CA ASN A 25 5.28 5.09 -8.56
C ASN A 25 4.96 3.92 -7.64
N TYR A 26 4.12 4.18 -6.64
CA TYR A 26 3.60 3.18 -5.71
C TYR A 26 2.09 3.33 -5.64
N SER A 27 1.37 2.23 -5.80
CA SER A 27 -0.09 2.21 -5.75
C SER A 27 -0.53 1.03 -4.89
N PRO A 28 -0.96 1.27 -3.64
CA PRO A 28 -1.61 0.26 -2.82
C PRO A 28 -2.85 -0.32 -3.52
N GLU A 29 -3.06 -1.62 -3.38
CA GLU A 29 -4.22 -2.33 -3.91
C GLU A 29 -5.46 -1.96 -3.09
N PHE A 30 -6.49 -1.43 -3.77
CA PHE A 30 -7.70 -0.96 -3.10
C PHE A 30 -8.41 -2.05 -2.30
N GLU A 31 -8.52 -3.27 -2.83
CA GLU A 31 -9.15 -4.40 -2.14
C GLU A 31 -8.42 -4.77 -0.83
N SER A 32 -7.08 -4.75 -0.84
CA SER A 32 -6.29 -4.91 0.38
C SER A 32 -6.60 -3.80 1.39
N CYS A 33 -6.63 -2.54 0.95
CA CYS A 33 -6.96 -1.41 1.82
C CYS A 33 -8.40 -1.47 2.36
N GLN A 34 -9.36 -1.88 1.53
CA GLN A 34 -10.77 -1.98 1.89
C GLN A 34 -10.99 -3.06 2.95
N ARG A 35 -10.42 -4.25 2.75
CA ARG A 35 -10.52 -5.35 3.72
C ARG A 35 -9.94 -4.95 5.07
N LEU A 36 -8.74 -4.35 5.09
CA LEU A 36 -8.11 -3.92 6.35
C LEU A 36 -8.88 -2.77 7.01
N ALA A 37 -9.47 -1.87 6.23
CA ALA A 37 -10.32 -0.81 6.75
C ALA A 37 -11.56 -1.35 7.46
N GLU A 38 -12.22 -2.35 6.89
CA GLU A 38 -13.36 -3.04 7.51
C GLU A 38 -12.95 -3.80 8.79
N GLU A 39 -11.81 -4.51 8.75
CA GLU A 39 -11.27 -5.25 9.89
C GLU A 39 -10.85 -4.35 11.07
N ASN A 40 -10.39 -3.13 10.79
CA ASN A 40 -9.86 -2.20 11.79
C ASN A 40 -10.79 -1.01 12.09
N ASP A 41 -12.03 -1.01 11.59
CA ASP A 41 -12.99 0.11 11.72
C ASP A 41 -12.36 1.48 11.38
N THR A 42 -11.60 1.51 10.27
CA THR A 42 -10.79 2.66 9.86
C THR A 42 -11.19 3.10 8.45
N PRO A 43 -11.21 4.40 8.10
CA PRO A 43 -11.48 4.82 6.74
C PRO A 43 -10.50 4.22 5.72
N VAL A 44 -11.01 3.67 4.61
CA VAL A 44 -10.18 3.10 3.52
C VAL A 44 -9.10 4.06 3.04
N LYS A 45 -9.42 5.36 3.02
CA LYS A 45 -8.48 6.42 2.63
C LYS A 45 -7.27 6.49 3.55
N ASP A 46 -7.45 6.28 4.84
CA ASP A 46 -6.36 6.37 5.83
C ASP A 46 -5.44 5.15 5.71
N VAL A 47 -6.02 3.95 5.53
CA VAL A 47 -5.26 2.73 5.23
C VAL A 47 -4.45 2.89 3.95
N TYR A 48 -5.08 3.42 2.89
CA TYR A 48 -4.41 3.64 1.61
C TYR A 48 -3.24 4.64 1.73
N LEU A 49 -3.46 5.78 2.39
CA LEU A 49 -2.43 6.80 2.57
C LEU A 49 -1.26 6.28 3.42
N LYS A 50 -1.55 5.49 4.45
CA LYS A 50 -0.52 4.89 5.27
C LYS A 50 0.31 3.88 4.49
N ALA A 51 -0.33 2.97 3.77
CA ALA A 51 0.34 2.00 2.90
C ALA A 51 1.20 2.71 1.84
N LEU A 52 0.69 3.78 1.23
CA LEU A 52 1.44 4.58 0.25
C LEU A 52 2.66 5.25 0.88
N THR A 53 2.52 5.79 2.09
CA THR A 53 3.63 6.43 2.81
C THR A 53 4.70 5.40 3.16
N SER A 54 4.31 4.25 3.72
CA SER A 54 5.23 3.18 4.04
C SER A 54 5.92 2.59 2.81
N ALA A 55 5.25 2.55 1.65
CA ALA A 55 5.86 2.13 0.39
C ALA A 55 7.01 3.05 -0.01
N LYS A 56 6.77 4.37 0.01
CA LYS A 56 7.77 5.39 -0.34
C LYS A 56 8.99 5.37 0.59
N GLU A 57 8.83 4.92 1.82
CA GLU A 57 9.91 4.85 2.81
C GLU A 57 10.72 3.55 2.73
N ARG A 58 10.15 2.46 2.18
CA ARG A 58 10.70 1.10 2.34
C ARG A 58 10.94 0.33 1.04
N LEU A 59 10.37 0.77 -0.09
CA LEU A 59 10.39 0.04 -1.38
C LEU A 59 11.08 0.83 -2.47
#